data_AF-A0A1F9ET05-F1
#
_entry.id   AF-A0A1F9ET05-F1
#
_cell.length_a   1.000
_cell.length_b   1.000
_cell.length_c   1.000
_cell.angle_alpha   90.00
_cell.angle_beta   90.00
_cell.angle_gamma   90.00
#
_symmetry.space_group_name_H-M   'P 1'
#
loop_
_entity.id
_entity.type
_entity.pdbx_description
1 polymer ?
#
loop_
_entity_poly.entity_id
_entity_poly.type
_entity_poly.pdbx_seq_one_letter_code
_entity_poly.pdbx_strand_id
1 'polypeptide(L)' 'MKTLNRITFNPGVMGGKPCIRGLRVTVGTIVGLMASGRTKDEILKLYPYLEPEDIDQALAYAA' A
#
# COMPACT_ATOMS: atom_id res chain seq x y z
N MET A 1 10.33 -1.73 16.48
CA MET A 1 10.04 -2.42 15.21
C MET A 1 8.62 -2.08 14.81
N LYS A 2 8.39 -1.42 13.67
CA LYS A 2 7.01 -1.15 13.20
C LYS A 2 6.40 -2.48 12.74
N THR A 3 5.36 -2.93 13.43
CA THR A 3 4.63 -4.13 13.03
C THR A 3 3.83 -3.82 11.76
N LEU A 4 4.09 -4.56 10.67
CA LEU A 4 3.44 -4.38 9.38
C LEU A 4 2.06 -5.06 9.35
N ASN A 5 1.15 -4.64 10.23
CA ASN A 5 -0.18 -5.25 10.38
C ASN A 5 -1.16 -4.94 9.24
N ARG A 6 -0.82 -3.97 8.37
CA ARG A 6 -1.63 -3.57 7.22
C ARG A 6 -1.14 -4.18 5.91
N ILE A 7 -0.01 -4.88 5.91
CA ILE A 7 0.47 -5.58 4.73
C ILE A 7 0.06 -7.04 4.81
N THR A 8 -0.62 -7.49 3.77
CA THR A 8 -1.17 -8.85 3.66
C THR A 8 -0.52 -9.57 2.49
N PHE A 9 -0.35 -10.87 2.64
CA PHE A 9 0.19 -11.75 1.62
C PHE A 9 -0.82 -12.86 1.35
N ASN A 10 -1.36 -12.88 0.14
CA ASN A 10 -2.27 -13.92 -0.28
C ASN A 10 -1.89 -14.39 -1.68
N PRO A 11 -1.41 -15.64 -1.85
CA PRO A 11 -1.05 -16.21 -3.15
C PRO A 11 -2.18 -16.15 -4.20
N GLY A 12 -3.45 -16.20 -3.76
CA GLY A 12 -4.63 -16.10 -4.61
C GLY A 12 -5.02 -14.67 -5.02
N VAL A 13 -4.37 -13.65 -4.48
CA VAL A 13 -4.66 -12.23 -4.75
C VAL A 13 -3.47 -11.58 -5.43
N MET A 14 -3.70 -10.94 -6.59
CA MET A 14 -2.68 -10.18 -7.32
C MET A 14 -1.37 -10.94 -7.58
N GLY A 15 -1.44 -12.28 -7.70
CA GLY A 15 -0.29 -13.15 -7.92
C GLY A 15 0.64 -13.29 -6.71
N GLY A 16 0.12 -13.18 -5.49
CA GLY A 16 0.91 -13.28 -4.26
C GLY A 16 1.65 -12.02 -3.85
N LYS A 17 1.43 -10.91 -4.56
CA LYS A 17 2.07 -9.63 -4.26
C LYS A 17 1.61 -9.08 -2.90
N PRO A 18 2.49 -8.38 -2.16
CA PRO A 18 2.11 -7.70 -0.92
C PRO A 18 1.00 -6.68 -1.20
N CYS A 19 -0.11 -6.84 -0.49
CA CYS A 19 -1.33 -6.06 -0.68
C CYS A 19 -1.72 -5.34 0.62
N ILE A 20 -2.34 -4.18 0.50
CA ILE A 20 -2.83 -3.42 1.65
C ILE A 20 -4.10 -4.07 2.21
N ARG A 21 -4.09 -4.54 3.46
CA ARG A 21 -5.27 -5.04 4.20
C ARG A 21 -6.16 -6.04 3.43
N GLY A 22 -5.59 -6.85 2.55
CA GLY A 22 -6.32 -7.80 1.69
C GLY A 22 -7.04 -7.14 0.51
N LEU A 23 -6.89 -5.83 0.32
CA LEU A 23 -7.38 -5.08 -0.82
C LEU A 23 -6.55 -5.43 -2.06
N ARG A 24 -7.14 -5.21 -3.24
CA ARG A 24 -6.43 -5.40 -4.52
C ARG A 24 -5.53 -4.21 -4.89
N VAL A 25 -4.92 -3.58 -3.88
CA VAL A 25 -3.94 -2.50 -4.03
C VAL A 25 -2.62 -3.02 -3.50
N THR A 26 -1.62 -3.09 -4.38
CA THR A 26 -0.30 -3.63 -4.01
C THR A 26 0.56 -2.57 -3.36
N VAL A 27 1.50 -2.97 -2.51
CA VAL A 27 2.53 -2.07 -1.97
C VAL A 27 3.30 -1.38 -3.10
N GLY A 28 3.63 -2.14 -4.17
CA GLY A 28 4.29 -1.59 -5.34
C GLY A 28 3.48 -0.49 -6.05
N THR A 29 2.14 -0.57 -6.04
CA THR A 29 1.28 0.49 -6.56
C THR A 29 1.46 1.78 -5.76
N ILE A 30 1.43 1.70 -4.43
CA ILE A 30 1.59 2.86 -3.54
C ILE A 30 2.98 3.48 -3.70
N VAL A 31 4.02 2.65 -3.67
CA VAL A 31 5.41 3.09 -3.86
C VAL A 31 5.59 3.74 -5.24
N GLY A 32 5.04 3.15 -6.30
CA GLY A 32 5.09 3.72 -7.65
C GLY A 32 4.38 5.06 -7.77
N LEU A 33 3.23 5.24 -7.11
CA LEU A 33 2.52 6.52 -7.09
C LEU A 33 3.32 7.60 -6.35
N MET A 34 3.90 7.27 -5.19
CA MET A 34 4.80 8.17 -4.48
C MET A 34 6.04 8.52 -5.31
N ALA A 35 6.64 7.54 -6.00
CA ALA A 35 7.78 7.75 -6.89
C ALA A 35 7.43 8.62 -8.12
N SER A 36 6.16 8.61 -8.55
CA SER A 36 5.67 9.51 -9.61
C SER A 36 5.43 10.95 -9.16
N GLY A 37 5.72 11.27 -7.89
CA GLY A 37 5.55 12.61 -7.32
C GLY A 37 4.17 12.88 -6.73
N ARG A 38 3.32 11.86 -6.60
CA ARG A 38 2.01 12.04 -5.94
C ARG A 38 2.17 12.14 -4.43
N THR A 39 1.38 13.02 -3.85
CA THR A 39 1.24 13.17 -2.40
C THR A 39 0.33 12.09 -1.81
N LYS A 40 0.43 11.87 -0.50
CA LYS A 40 -0.45 10.92 0.22
C LYS A 40 -1.92 11.29 0.03
N ASP A 41 -2.27 12.57 0.12
CA ASP A 41 -3.65 13.04 -0.05
C ASP A 41 -4.20 12.74 -1.46
N GLU A 42 -3.38 12.87 -2.50
CA GLU A 42 -3.78 12.49 -3.85
C GLU A 42 -4.00 10.98 -3.97
N ILE A 43 -3.16 10.17 -3.33
CA ILE A 43 -3.33 8.72 -3.29
C ILE A 43 -4.61 8.35 -2.55
N LEU A 44 -4.92 9.00 -1.42
CA LEU A 44 -6.17 8.79 -0.68
C LEU A 44 -7.40 9.25 -1.48
N LYS A 45 -7.29 10.30 -2.30
CA LYS A 45 -8.36 10.69 -3.23
C LYS A 45 -8.58 9.67 -4.34
N LEU A 46 -7.51 9.05 -4.85
CA LEU A 46 -7.60 7.98 -5.85
C LEU A 46 -8.14 6.67 -5.26
N TYR A 47 -7.84 6.41 -3.99
CA TYR A 47 -8.27 5.22 -3.27
C TYR A 47 -8.91 5.62 -1.94
N PRO A 48 -10.19 6.08 -1.95
CA PRO A 48 -10.86 6.63 -0.76
C PRO A 48 -11.11 5.61 0.35
N TYR A 49 -10.88 4.32 0.08
CA TYR A 49 -10.95 3.25 1.07
C TYR A 49 -9.60 2.97 1.76
N LEU A 50 -8.52 3.63 1.34
CA LEU A 50 -7.24 3.59 2.02
C LEU A 50 -7.22 4.57 3.18
N GLU A 51 -6.41 4.24 4.17
CA GLU A 51 -6.11 5.10 5.31
C GLU A 51 -4.68 5.61 5.20
N PRO A 52 -4.35 6.80 5.75
CA PRO A 52 -2.98 7.32 5.72
C PRO A 52 -1.92 6.33 6.21
N GLU A 53 -2.25 5.54 7.22
CA GLU A 53 -1.40 4.51 7.81
C GLU A 53 -1.11 3.34 6.85
N ASP A 54 -2.00 3.08 5.89
CA ASP A 54 -1.77 2.10 4.84
C ASP A 54 -0.60 2.54 3.95
N ILE A 55 -0.54 3.83 3.61
CA ILE A 55 0.54 4.41 2.81
C ILE A 55 1.86 4.38 3.58
N ASP A 56 1.82 4.72 4.87
CA ASP A 56 3.01 4.69 5.73
C ASP A 56 3.59 3.29 5.89
N GLN A 57 2.75 2.26 6.06
CA GLN A 57 3.23 0.88 6.14
C GLN A 57 3.68 0.35 4.78
N ALA A 58 3.04 0.76 3.68
CA ALA A 58 3.50 0.41 2.34
C ALA A 58 4.92 0.93 2.08
N LEU A 59 5.19 2.19 2.45
CA LEU A 59 6.51 2.79 2.34
C LEU A 59 7.52 2.13 3.30
N ALA A 60 7.11 1.83 4.54
CA ALA A 60 7.97 1.15 5.51
C ALA A 60 8.32 -0.29 5.11
N TYR A 61 7.46 -0.98 4.36
CA TYR A 61 7.76 -2.30 3.81
C TYR A 61 8.79 -2.24 2.65
N ALA A 62 8.79 -1.14 1.90
CA ALA A 62 9.66 -0.95 0.73
C ALA A 62 11.02 -0.30 1.05
N ALA A 63 11.24 0.13 2.30
CA ALA A 63 12.49 0.70 2.81
C ALA A 63 13.45 -0.40 3.28
#